data_AF-B4GA74-F1
#
_entry.id   AF-B4GA74-F1
#
_cell.length_a   1.000
_cell.length_b   1.000
_cell.length_c   1.000
_cell.angle_alpha   90.00
_cell.angle_beta   90.00
_cell.angle_gamma   90.00
#
_symmetry.space_group_name_H-M   'P 1'
#
loop_
_entity.id
_entity.type
_entity.pdbx_description
1 polymer ?
#
loop_
_entity_poly.entity_id
_entity_poly.type
_entity_poly.pdbx_seq_one_letter_code
_entity_poly.pdbx_strand_id
1 'polypeptide(L)'
;MDCNNNNKAPHVSIPVMQGAGSHLTTTESAVQVALHNLVVMDESVEGTVLGVLLSAEKKYRLTFDTFKKEMELQAIAASTLWELIQRYKIAMEVDADCKCTQLYAVEPKEETIQKYYIHYQVIVSSNKSLWRQIESLRSYVLAFRRECKKLNLEEQTPFIQGDAFHKPIKFFIELVDELFNYFFSLHLKLDCAARQLDPMDLESLEEYQKLLKPNEDFEEYFLYNLSYCQCLRMPPKCPETRVYTNIENAAMKKEAMEQAKRARCDQRVNRMTLRASQMRESAENPPSVTQDTELSPNPDAPPESGNATSDPLSAKFERQLISERHTRQLVNQVHNALSQS
;
A
#
# COMPACT_ATOMS: atom_id res chain seq x y z
N MET A 1 56.79 50.86 -32.80
CA MET A 1 55.66 51.69 -32.37
C MET A 1 54.40 51.04 -32.85
N ASP A 2 53.56 50.77 -31.87
CA ASP A 2 52.36 49.94 -31.86
C ASP A 2 51.25 50.43 -32.80
N CYS A 3 50.39 49.50 -33.24
CA CYS A 3 49.02 49.45 -32.71
C CYS A 3 48.29 48.18 -33.19
N ASN A 4 47.96 47.40 -32.17
CA ASN A 4 47.14 46.21 -32.11
C ASN A 4 45.65 46.63 -32.18
N ASN A 5 44.78 45.90 -32.88
CA ASN A 5 43.35 45.90 -32.54
C ASN A 5 42.68 44.57 -32.92
N ASN A 6 42.46 43.77 -31.88
CA ASN A 6 41.69 42.53 -31.87
C ASN A 6 40.19 42.84 -31.85
N ASN A 7 39.45 42.42 -32.87
CA ASN A 7 38.02 42.20 -32.77
C ASN A 7 37.76 40.69 -32.64
N LYS A 8 37.75 40.19 -31.40
CA LYS A 8 37.20 38.87 -31.06
C LYS A 8 35.72 39.05 -30.73
N ALA A 9 34.85 38.39 -31.48
CA ALA A 9 33.46 38.17 -31.09
C ALA A 9 33.42 37.35 -29.78
N PRO A 10 32.48 37.63 -28.86
CA PRO A 10 32.32 36.81 -27.66
C PRO A 10 31.78 35.43 -28.07
N HIS A 11 32.65 34.42 -27.96
CA HIS A 11 32.27 33.02 -28.07
C HIS A 11 31.42 32.69 -26.83
N VAL A 12 30.09 32.73 -26.95
CA VAL A 12 29.18 32.25 -25.92
C VAL A 12 29.26 30.73 -25.94
N SER A 13 30.12 30.18 -25.10
CA SER A 13 30.16 28.76 -24.81
C SER A 13 28.94 28.42 -23.96
N ILE A 14 27.88 27.87 -24.58
CA ILE A 14 26.83 27.20 -23.84
C ILE A 14 27.47 25.98 -23.16
N PRO A 15 27.46 25.86 -21.83
CA PRO A 15 27.94 24.65 -21.19
C PRO A 15 26.96 23.53 -21.54
N VAL A 16 27.36 22.67 -22.46
CA VAL A 16 26.74 21.36 -22.65
C VAL A 16 27.02 20.59 -21.36
N MET A 17 26.05 20.56 -20.45
CA MET A 17 26.04 19.57 -19.38
C MET A 17 26.04 18.21 -20.06
N GLN A 18 27.20 17.55 -20.03
CA GLN A 18 27.35 16.17 -20.44
C GLN A 18 26.41 15.34 -19.60
N GLY A 19 25.29 14.93 -20.20
CA GLY A 19 24.34 13.99 -19.63
C GLY A 19 25.08 12.71 -19.28
N ALA A 20 25.32 12.51 -17.99
CA ALA A 20 25.72 11.22 -17.45
C ALA A 20 24.59 10.23 -17.76
N GLY A 21 24.86 9.33 -18.70
CA GLY A 21 23.90 8.34 -19.16
C GLY A 21 23.27 7.51 -18.03
N SER A 22 21.96 7.35 -18.17
CA SER A 22 21.16 6.14 -17.89
C SER A 22 21.71 5.23 -16.80
N HIS A 23 21.33 5.52 -15.55
CA HIS A 23 20.60 4.64 -14.63
C HIS A 23 20.48 5.40 -13.30
N LEU A 24 19.37 6.15 -13.14
CA LEU A 24 19.05 6.80 -11.87
C LEU A 24 18.65 5.71 -10.86
N THR A 25 19.58 5.30 -10.00
CA THR A 25 19.18 4.80 -8.68
C THR A 25 18.90 6.02 -7.83
N THR A 26 17.67 6.54 -7.92
CA THR A 26 17.20 7.63 -7.05
C THR A 26 16.86 7.06 -5.69
N THR A 27 17.25 7.73 -4.61
CA THR A 27 16.82 7.33 -3.27
C THR A 27 15.34 7.65 -3.08
N GLU A 28 14.63 6.84 -2.30
CA GLU A 28 13.23 7.10 -1.93
C GLU A 28 13.04 8.53 -1.38
N SER A 29 14.00 9.00 -0.59
CA SER A 29 14.05 10.37 -0.07
C SER A 29 14.10 11.43 -1.19
N ALA A 30 14.94 11.25 -2.21
CA ALA A 30 15.04 12.20 -3.32
C ALA A 30 13.78 12.21 -4.21
N VAL A 31 13.12 11.06 -4.41
CA VAL A 31 11.83 11.00 -5.11
C VAL A 31 10.74 11.71 -4.31
N GLN A 32 10.68 11.49 -2.99
CA GLN A 32 9.69 12.16 -2.13
C GLN A 32 9.87 13.67 -2.12
N VAL A 33 11.12 14.16 -2.10
CA VAL A 33 11.40 15.61 -2.19
C VAL A 33 10.99 16.16 -3.55
N ALA A 34 11.27 15.45 -4.66
CA ALA A 34 10.87 15.89 -5.99
C ALA A 34 9.35 15.95 -6.16
N LEU A 35 8.62 14.92 -5.69
CA LEU A 35 7.15 14.89 -5.70
C LEU A 35 6.56 16.00 -4.82
N HIS A 36 7.11 16.19 -3.61
CA HIS A 36 6.68 17.25 -2.72
C HIS A 36 6.89 18.63 -3.36
N ASN A 37 8.04 18.87 -4.00
CA ASN A 37 8.30 20.14 -4.67
C ASN A 37 7.36 20.36 -5.86
N LEU A 38 7.08 19.34 -6.67
CA LEU A 38 6.12 19.44 -7.78
C LEU A 38 4.71 19.82 -7.30
N VAL A 39 4.28 19.27 -6.18
CA VAL A 39 2.96 19.55 -5.59
C VAL A 39 2.92 20.90 -4.88
N VAL A 40 4.01 21.30 -4.20
CA VAL A 40 4.07 22.54 -3.41
C VAL A 40 4.35 23.77 -4.28
N MET A 41 4.96 23.61 -5.45
CA MET A 41 5.16 24.72 -6.40
C MET A 41 3.86 25.17 -7.07
N ASP A 42 2.80 24.36 -7.03
CA ASP A 42 1.47 24.71 -7.52
C ASP A 42 0.60 25.21 -6.35
N GLU A 43 0.58 26.52 -6.15
CA GLU A 43 -0.22 27.19 -5.12
C GLU A 43 -1.73 27.24 -5.44
N SER A 44 -2.16 26.60 -6.53
CA SER A 44 -3.57 26.53 -6.87
C SER A 44 -4.37 25.64 -5.90
N VAL A 45 -5.69 25.83 -5.92
CA VAL A 45 -6.61 24.96 -5.17
C VAL A 45 -6.52 23.52 -5.69
N GLU A 46 -6.38 23.33 -7.00
CA GLU A 46 -6.21 22.01 -7.63
C GLU A 46 -4.92 21.32 -7.16
N GLY A 47 -3.79 22.03 -7.18
CA GLY A 47 -2.50 21.53 -6.67
C GLY A 47 -2.58 21.12 -5.20
N THR A 48 -3.26 21.92 -4.37
CA THR A 48 -3.49 21.59 -2.96
C THR A 48 -4.34 20.32 -2.80
N VAL A 49 -5.44 20.20 -3.55
CA VAL A 49 -6.31 19.01 -3.52
C VAL A 49 -5.55 17.78 -3.98
N LEU A 50 -4.77 17.88 -5.06
CA LEU A 50 -3.94 16.80 -5.57
C LEU A 50 -2.92 16.36 -4.52
N GLY A 51 -2.27 17.29 -3.83
CA GLY A 51 -1.33 16.97 -2.75
C GLY A 51 -1.97 16.20 -1.60
N VAL A 52 -3.19 16.58 -1.20
CA VAL A 52 -3.95 15.86 -0.18
C VAL A 52 -4.42 14.49 -0.69
N LEU A 53 -4.84 14.38 -1.95
CA LEU A 53 -5.21 13.10 -2.57
C LEU A 53 -4.03 12.11 -2.58
N LEU A 54 -2.84 12.55 -2.99
CA LEU A 54 -1.64 11.70 -2.99
C LEU A 54 -1.25 11.26 -1.57
N SER A 55 -1.43 12.15 -0.59
CA SER A 55 -1.22 11.84 0.83
C SER A 55 -2.23 10.81 1.33
N ALA A 56 -3.50 10.94 0.94
CA ALA A 56 -4.55 9.99 1.25
C ALA A 56 -4.29 8.64 0.59
N GLU A 57 -3.91 8.61 -0.69
CA GLU A 57 -3.51 7.38 -1.40
C GLU A 57 -2.41 6.63 -0.63
N LYS A 58 -1.33 7.33 -0.27
CA LYS A 58 -0.22 6.73 0.49
C LYS A 58 -0.71 6.13 1.80
N LYS A 59 -1.60 6.84 2.52
CA LYS A 59 -2.15 6.37 3.79
C LYS A 59 -3.05 5.15 3.60
N TYR A 60 -3.92 5.15 2.60
CA TYR A 60 -4.76 4.02 2.24
C TYR A 60 -3.93 2.77 1.93
N ARG A 61 -2.86 2.89 1.14
CA ARG A 61 -1.98 1.77 0.81
C ARG A 61 -1.34 1.16 2.07
N LEU A 62 -0.81 2.01 2.95
CA LEU A 62 -0.25 1.58 4.23
C LEU A 62 -1.30 0.89 5.12
N THR A 63 -2.52 1.46 5.16
CA THR A 63 -3.64 0.85 5.88
C THR A 63 -3.98 -0.51 5.30
N PHE A 64 -4.07 -0.64 3.97
CA PHE A 64 -4.36 -1.91 3.31
C PHE A 64 -3.30 -2.99 3.60
N ASP A 65 -2.01 -2.65 3.52
CA ASP A 65 -0.91 -3.57 3.87
C ASP A 65 -1.00 -4.02 5.33
N THR A 66 -1.38 -3.11 6.24
CA THR A 66 -1.59 -3.43 7.65
C THR A 66 -2.80 -4.35 7.81
N PHE A 67 -3.91 -4.05 7.13
CA PHE A 67 -5.10 -4.89 7.12
C PHE A 67 -4.79 -6.31 6.70
N LYS A 68 -4.03 -6.52 5.61
CA LYS A 68 -3.63 -7.86 5.18
C LYS A 68 -2.89 -8.63 6.27
N LYS A 69 -1.89 -8.00 6.89
CA LYS A 69 -1.10 -8.63 7.96
C LYS A 69 -1.95 -8.99 9.17
N GLU A 70 -2.82 -8.07 9.58
CA GLU A 70 -3.72 -8.28 10.73
C GLU A 70 -4.76 -9.37 10.42
N MET A 71 -5.31 -9.41 9.21
CA MET A 71 -6.22 -10.47 8.75
C MET A 71 -5.55 -11.83 8.74
N GLU A 72 -4.30 -11.91 8.27
CA GLU A 72 -3.50 -13.14 8.29
C GLU A 72 -3.22 -13.61 9.72
N LEU A 73 -2.85 -12.69 10.63
CA LEU A 73 -2.67 -13.00 12.05
C LEU A 73 -3.96 -13.55 12.69
N GLN A 74 -5.11 -12.94 12.38
CA GLN A 74 -6.40 -13.42 12.83
C GLN A 74 -6.75 -14.79 12.25
N ALA A 75 -6.39 -15.06 10.99
CA ALA A 75 -6.64 -16.35 10.34
C ALA A 75 -5.82 -17.47 10.99
N ILE A 76 -4.55 -17.21 11.30
CA ILE A 76 -3.71 -18.15 12.04
C ILE A 76 -4.31 -18.43 13.41
N ALA A 77 -4.67 -17.38 14.17
CA ALA A 77 -5.28 -17.53 15.49
C ALA A 77 -6.60 -18.31 15.43
N ALA A 78 -7.48 -18.00 14.47
CA ALA A 78 -8.75 -18.68 14.28
C ALA A 78 -8.57 -20.16 13.87
N SER A 79 -7.55 -20.49 13.07
CA SER A 79 -7.20 -21.87 12.76
C SER A 79 -6.73 -22.64 14.00
N THR A 80 -5.92 -22.01 14.86
CA THR A 80 -5.49 -22.64 16.11
C THR A 80 -6.65 -22.85 17.08
N LEU A 81 -7.56 -21.86 17.19
CA LEU A 81 -8.78 -22.00 17.98
C LEU A 81 -9.65 -23.15 17.47
N TRP A 82 -9.76 -23.32 16.15
CA TRP A 82 -10.54 -24.39 15.54
C TRP A 82 -10.04 -25.77 15.96
N GLU A 83 -8.74 -26.01 15.81
CA GLU A 83 -8.11 -27.26 16.23
C GLU A 83 -8.28 -27.53 17.73
N LEU A 84 -8.16 -26.49 18.55
CA LEU A 84 -8.30 -26.58 19.99
C LEU A 84 -9.73 -26.99 20.40
N ILE A 85 -10.74 -26.34 19.83
CA ILE A 85 -12.15 -26.66 20.11
C ILE A 85 -12.49 -28.07 19.61
N GLN A 86 -12.02 -28.44 18.42
CA GLN A 86 -12.20 -29.79 17.86
C GLN A 86 -11.60 -30.87 18.78
N ARG A 87 -10.35 -30.70 19.22
CA ARG A 87 -9.68 -31.63 20.14
C ARG A 87 -10.44 -31.75 21.46
N TYR A 88 -10.92 -30.63 22.00
CA TYR A 88 -11.71 -30.62 23.23
C TYR A 88 -13.03 -31.39 23.07
N LYS A 89 -13.76 -31.16 21.97
CA LYS A 89 -15.01 -31.90 21.69
C LYS A 89 -14.76 -33.39 21.57
N ILE A 90 -13.74 -33.82 20.82
CA ILE A 90 -13.36 -35.24 20.71
C ILE A 90 -13.05 -35.82 22.09
N ALA A 91 -12.22 -35.14 22.90
CA ALA A 91 -11.87 -35.63 24.24
C ALA A 91 -13.08 -35.77 25.18
N MET A 92 -14.11 -34.92 25.00
CA MET A 92 -15.34 -34.97 25.79
C MET A 92 -16.36 -35.98 25.27
N GLU A 93 -16.37 -36.28 23.96
CA GLU A 93 -17.29 -37.22 23.32
C GLU A 93 -16.79 -38.67 23.34
N VAL A 94 -15.49 -38.90 23.53
CA VAL A 94 -14.95 -40.26 23.69
C VAL A 94 -15.36 -40.80 25.05
N ASP A 95 -16.19 -41.84 25.01
CA ASP A 95 -16.72 -42.56 26.17
C ASP A 95 -15.60 -42.96 27.14
N ALA A 96 -15.81 -42.71 28.44
CA ALA A 96 -14.82 -43.01 29.48
C ALA A 96 -14.45 -44.50 29.57
N ASP A 97 -15.32 -45.37 29.02
CA ASP A 97 -15.14 -46.82 28.94
C ASP A 97 -14.37 -47.29 27.69
N CYS A 98 -14.04 -46.38 26.75
CA CYS A 98 -13.31 -46.72 25.55
C CYS A 98 -11.80 -46.81 25.83
N LYS A 99 -11.20 -47.99 25.61
CA LYS A 99 -9.74 -48.23 25.73
C LYS A 99 -8.87 -47.36 24.80
N CYS A 100 -9.46 -46.64 23.83
CA CYS A 100 -8.74 -45.68 22.97
C CYS A 100 -8.38 -44.35 23.67
N THR A 101 -8.93 -44.06 24.85
CA THR A 101 -8.60 -42.86 25.64
C THR A 101 -7.11 -42.81 26.06
N GLN A 102 -6.41 -43.94 26.09
CA GLN A 102 -4.98 -43.99 26.45
C GLN A 102 -4.04 -43.39 25.38
N LEU A 103 -4.53 -43.09 24.17
CA LEU A 103 -3.74 -42.51 23.08
C LEU A 103 -3.81 -40.98 23.02
N TYR A 104 -4.82 -40.36 23.65
CA TYR A 104 -4.93 -38.91 23.75
C TYR A 104 -4.77 -38.52 25.21
N ALA A 105 -3.63 -37.91 25.55
CA ALA A 105 -3.51 -37.20 26.81
C ALA A 105 -4.58 -36.11 26.82
N VAL A 106 -5.67 -36.34 27.56
CA VAL A 106 -6.75 -35.36 27.70
C VAL A 106 -6.18 -34.16 28.44
N GLU A 107 -5.98 -33.06 27.72
CA GLU A 107 -5.58 -31.80 28.34
C GLU A 107 -6.65 -31.37 29.35
N PRO A 108 -6.27 -30.88 30.55
CA PRO A 108 -7.22 -30.34 31.49
C PRO A 108 -8.05 -29.22 30.87
N LYS A 109 -9.35 -29.16 31.20
CA LYS A 109 -10.29 -28.15 30.68
C LYS A 109 -9.76 -26.73 30.88
N GLU A 110 -9.16 -26.46 32.04
CA GLU A 110 -8.58 -25.17 32.38
C GLU A 110 -7.42 -24.79 31.45
N GLU A 111 -6.62 -25.76 31.02
CA GLU A 111 -5.51 -25.54 30.09
C GLU A 111 -6.02 -25.23 28.68
N THR A 112 -7.05 -25.94 28.22
CA THR A 112 -7.74 -25.67 26.96
C THR A 112 -8.34 -24.26 26.95
N ILE A 113 -9.07 -23.89 28.01
CA ILE A 113 -9.65 -22.55 28.15
C ILE A 113 -8.55 -21.48 28.15
N GLN A 114 -7.45 -21.69 28.86
CA GLN A 114 -6.32 -20.75 28.88
C GLN A 114 -5.71 -20.56 27.49
N LYS A 115 -5.46 -21.66 26.76
CA LYS A 115 -4.94 -21.62 25.39
C LYS A 115 -5.91 -20.90 24.44
N TYR A 116 -7.21 -21.16 24.57
CA TYR A 116 -8.25 -20.42 23.84
C TYR A 116 -8.12 -18.91 24.05
N TYR A 117 -8.06 -18.47 25.32
CA TYR A 117 -7.99 -17.05 25.65
C TYR A 117 -6.73 -16.38 25.08
N ILE A 118 -5.59 -17.07 25.03
CA ILE A 118 -4.37 -16.52 24.43
C ILE A 118 -4.60 -16.17 22.95
N HIS A 119 -5.14 -17.10 22.17
CA HIS A 119 -5.39 -16.87 20.74
C HIS A 119 -6.54 -15.89 20.49
N TYR A 120 -7.57 -15.92 21.33
CA TYR A 120 -8.64 -14.93 21.30
C TYR A 120 -8.10 -13.50 21.56
N GLN A 121 -7.15 -13.33 22.48
CA GLN A 121 -6.51 -12.03 22.72
C GLN A 121 -5.68 -11.54 21.53
N VAL A 122 -5.12 -12.43 20.70
CA VAL A 122 -4.48 -12.06 19.43
C VAL A 122 -5.52 -11.43 18.50
N ILE A 123 -6.70 -12.05 18.36
CA ILE A 123 -7.80 -11.51 17.54
C ILE A 123 -8.26 -10.14 18.06
N VAL A 124 -8.52 -10.02 19.36
CA VAL A 124 -8.96 -8.77 19.97
C VAL A 124 -7.92 -7.66 19.81
N SER A 125 -6.64 -7.98 20.00
CA SER A 125 -5.54 -7.01 19.84
C SER A 125 -5.37 -6.58 18.39
N SER A 126 -5.53 -7.50 17.45
CA SER A 126 -5.53 -7.23 16.02
C SER A 126 -6.68 -6.30 15.62
N ASN A 127 -7.91 -6.56 16.09
CA ASN A 127 -9.05 -5.65 15.86
C ASN A 127 -8.80 -4.23 16.41
N LYS A 128 -8.16 -4.11 17.57
CA LYS A 128 -7.73 -2.79 18.10
C LYS A 128 -6.68 -2.12 17.20
N SER A 129 -5.77 -2.89 16.60
CA SER A 129 -4.79 -2.38 15.64
C SER A 129 -5.48 -1.83 14.39
N LEU A 130 -6.40 -2.59 13.80
CA LEU A 130 -7.22 -2.18 12.66
C LEU A 130 -8.00 -0.89 12.95
N TRP A 131 -8.63 -0.80 14.12
CA TRP A 131 -9.34 0.41 14.55
C TRP A 131 -8.45 1.66 14.53
N ARG A 132 -7.23 1.56 15.08
CA ARG A 132 -6.27 2.68 15.08
C ARG A 132 -5.90 3.11 13.65
N GLN A 133 -5.80 2.17 12.71
CA GLN A 133 -5.53 2.50 11.31
C GLN A 133 -6.71 3.25 10.68
N ILE A 134 -7.94 2.84 10.94
CA ILE A 134 -9.14 3.52 10.44
C ILE A 134 -9.27 4.92 11.04
N GLU A 135 -9.06 5.06 12.34
CA GLU A 135 -9.11 6.37 13.00
C GLU A 135 -8.03 7.30 12.43
N SER A 136 -6.82 6.78 12.19
CA SER A 136 -5.76 7.53 11.53
C SER A 136 -6.08 7.89 10.07
N LEU A 137 -6.84 7.07 9.35
CA LEU A 137 -7.26 7.33 7.98
C LEU A 137 -8.33 8.43 7.92
N ARG A 138 -9.21 8.50 8.92
CA ARG A 138 -10.30 9.49 9.02
C ARG A 138 -9.81 10.92 8.87
N SER A 139 -8.65 11.26 9.43
CA SER A 139 -8.09 12.62 9.32
C SER A 139 -7.75 13.00 7.88
N TYR A 140 -7.24 12.06 7.08
CA TYR A 140 -6.90 12.27 5.67
C TYR A 140 -8.17 12.40 4.81
N VAL A 141 -9.19 11.58 5.07
CA VAL A 141 -10.50 11.69 4.40
C VAL A 141 -11.13 13.05 4.67
N LEU A 142 -11.13 13.49 5.94
CA LEU A 142 -11.67 14.80 6.31
C LEU A 142 -10.88 15.96 5.72
N ALA A 143 -9.54 15.85 5.67
CA ALA A 143 -8.70 16.85 5.02
C ALA A 143 -9.02 16.94 3.52
N PHE A 144 -9.10 15.79 2.84
CA PHE A 144 -9.42 15.73 1.42
C PHE A 144 -10.79 16.36 1.12
N ARG A 145 -11.83 15.98 1.86
CA ARG A 145 -13.17 16.57 1.73
C ARG A 145 -13.17 18.09 1.93
N ARG A 146 -12.37 18.60 2.87
CA ARG A 146 -12.28 20.06 3.12
C ARG A 146 -11.65 20.81 1.95
N GLU A 147 -10.60 20.25 1.37
CA GLU A 147 -9.94 20.86 0.21
C GLU A 147 -10.81 20.75 -1.05
N CYS A 148 -11.44 19.61 -1.31
CA CYS A 148 -12.34 19.44 -2.45
C CYS A 148 -13.54 20.41 -2.43
N LYS A 149 -14.02 20.81 -1.24
CA LYS A 149 -15.10 21.81 -1.12
C LYS A 149 -14.72 23.20 -1.61
N LYS A 150 -13.43 23.49 -1.77
CA LYS A 150 -12.93 24.76 -2.30
C LYS A 150 -12.88 24.75 -3.84
N LEU A 151 -12.99 23.59 -4.47
CA LEU A 151 -13.00 23.47 -5.92
C LEU A 151 -14.33 23.94 -6.49
N ASN A 152 -14.24 24.61 -7.64
CA ASN A 152 -15.39 24.83 -8.50
C ASN A 152 -15.49 23.68 -9.49
N LEU A 153 -16.43 22.75 -9.25
CA LEU A 153 -16.61 21.56 -10.07
C LEU A 153 -17.24 21.85 -11.45
N GLU A 154 -17.61 23.11 -11.74
CA GLU A 154 -18.11 23.53 -13.04
C GLU A 154 -16.99 23.94 -14.00
N GLU A 155 -15.75 24.05 -13.52
CA GLU A 155 -14.61 24.43 -14.35
C GLU A 155 -14.23 23.34 -15.36
N GLN A 156 -13.80 23.78 -16.54
CA GLN A 156 -13.42 22.92 -17.67
C GLN A 156 -11.91 22.66 -17.65
N THR A 157 -11.37 22.26 -16.49
CA THR A 157 -9.94 21.91 -16.37
C THR A 157 -9.77 20.40 -16.52
N PRO A 158 -8.58 19.93 -16.97
CA PRO A 158 -8.25 18.51 -16.99
C PRO A 158 -8.36 17.83 -15.63
N PHE A 159 -8.14 18.57 -14.53
CA PHE A 159 -8.26 18.04 -13.18
C PHE A 159 -9.73 17.77 -12.79
N ILE A 160 -10.64 18.70 -13.14
CA ILE A 160 -12.07 18.57 -12.85
C ILE A 160 -12.73 17.51 -13.73
N GLN A 161 -12.46 17.54 -15.03
CA GLN A 161 -13.13 16.68 -16.03
C GLN A 161 -12.40 15.38 -16.35
N GLY A 162 -11.12 15.28 -15.99
CA GLY A 162 -10.24 14.24 -16.47
C GLY A 162 -9.65 14.57 -17.85
N ASP A 163 -8.74 13.71 -18.28
CA ASP A 163 -8.14 13.75 -19.60
C ASP A 163 -7.87 12.31 -20.10
N ALA A 164 -7.10 12.15 -21.18
CA ALA A 164 -6.77 10.84 -21.73
C ALA A 164 -5.97 9.94 -20.77
N PHE A 165 -5.37 10.50 -19.72
CA PHE A 165 -4.46 9.83 -18.80
C PHE A 165 -4.95 9.83 -17.34
N HIS A 166 -5.86 10.75 -16.98
CA HIS A 166 -6.32 10.99 -15.62
C HIS A 166 -7.84 10.92 -15.52
N LYS A 167 -8.32 10.26 -14.46
CA LYS A 167 -9.75 10.27 -14.12
C LYS A 167 -10.16 11.63 -13.54
N PRO A 168 -11.42 12.06 -13.73
CA PRO A 168 -11.93 13.29 -13.13
C PRO A 168 -11.82 13.28 -11.60
N ILE A 169 -11.56 14.44 -10.98
CA ILE A 169 -11.45 14.53 -9.51
C ILE A 169 -12.70 13.98 -8.78
N LYS A 170 -13.88 14.10 -9.39
CA LYS A 170 -15.14 13.60 -8.84
C LYS A 170 -15.09 12.09 -8.57
N PHE A 171 -14.44 11.32 -9.44
CA PHE A 171 -14.22 9.89 -9.23
C PHE A 171 -13.46 9.62 -7.92
N PHE A 172 -12.43 10.42 -7.62
CA PHE A 172 -11.64 10.24 -6.40
C PHE A 172 -12.37 10.73 -5.14
N ILE A 173 -13.23 11.75 -5.25
CA ILE A 173 -14.10 12.19 -4.15
C ILE A 173 -14.98 11.04 -3.68
N GLU A 174 -15.63 10.34 -4.62
CA GLU A 174 -16.48 9.18 -4.35
C GLU A 174 -15.65 7.99 -3.85
N LEU A 175 -14.56 7.65 -4.55
CA LEU A 175 -13.71 6.51 -4.21
C LEU A 175 -13.09 6.62 -2.81
N VAL A 176 -12.60 7.79 -2.42
CA VAL A 176 -12.01 7.97 -1.08
C VAL A 176 -13.03 7.68 0.02
N ASP A 177 -14.30 8.03 -0.18
CA ASP A 177 -15.35 7.78 0.79
C ASP A 177 -15.79 6.31 0.78
N GLU A 178 -15.91 5.70 -0.39
CA GLU A 178 -16.20 4.28 -0.55
C GLU A 178 -15.15 3.40 0.12
N LEU A 179 -13.86 3.70 -0.11
CA LEU A 179 -12.77 2.95 0.51
C LEU A 179 -12.77 3.11 2.03
N PHE A 180 -13.00 4.31 2.57
CA PHE A 180 -13.15 4.48 4.02
C PHE A 180 -14.27 3.60 4.57
N ASN A 181 -15.43 3.62 3.92
CA ASN A 181 -16.59 2.84 4.32
C ASN A 181 -16.33 1.34 4.22
N TYR A 182 -15.58 0.88 3.22
CA TYR A 182 -15.15 -0.50 3.09
C TYR A 182 -14.33 -0.94 4.30
N PHE A 183 -13.23 -0.24 4.62
CA PHE A 183 -12.36 -0.60 5.75
C PHE A 183 -13.10 -0.54 7.08
N PHE A 184 -13.89 0.53 7.30
CA PHE A 184 -14.68 0.70 8.51
C PHE A 184 -15.71 -0.43 8.67
N SER A 185 -16.46 -0.76 7.61
CA SER A 185 -17.47 -1.83 7.64
C SER A 185 -16.85 -3.20 7.86
N LEU A 186 -15.70 -3.48 7.23
CA LEU A 186 -14.98 -4.73 7.43
C LEU A 186 -14.52 -4.87 8.89
N HIS A 187 -13.92 -3.83 9.46
CA HIS A 187 -13.52 -3.83 10.87
C HIS A 187 -14.70 -4.06 11.81
N LEU A 188 -15.85 -3.41 11.58
CA LEU A 188 -17.04 -3.63 12.39
C LEU A 188 -17.53 -5.08 12.31
N LYS A 189 -17.54 -5.69 11.12
CA LYS A 189 -17.91 -7.10 10.97
C LYS A 189 -16.98 -8.01 11.77
N LEU A 190 -15.67 -7.78 11.67
CA LEU A 190 -14.67 -8.56 12.39
C LEU A 190 -14.78 -8.38 13.91
N ASP A 191 -14.92 -7.15 14.40
CA ASP A 191 -15.03 -6.86 15.82
C ASP A 191 -16.33 -7.42 16.43
N CYS A 192 -17.44 -7.33 15.69
CA CYS A 192 -18.70 -7.95 16.10
C CYS A 192 -18.62 -9.48 16.12
N ALA A 193 -18.11 -10.10 15.05
CA ALA A 193 -18.02 -11.55 14.96
C ALA A 193 -17.02 -12.11 15.98
N ALA A 194 -15.91 -11.42 16.26
CA ALA A 194 -14.97 -11.80 17.30
C ALA A 194 -15.63 -11.87 18.68
N ARG A 195 -16.52 -10.91 19.01
CA ARG A 195 -17.26 -10.93 20.30
C ARG A 195 -18.26 -12.08 20.44
N GLN A 196 -18.59 -12.74 19.33
CA GLN A 196 -19.50 -13.88 19.30
C GLN A 196 -18.77 -15.23 19.38
N LEU A 197 -17.43 -15.22 19.32
CA LEU A 197 -16.64 -16.45 19.45
C LEU A 197 -16.84 -17.06 20.84
N ASP A 198 -17.18 -18.34 20.86
CA ASP A 198 -17.34 -19.13 22.07
C ASP A 198 -16.37 -20.34 22.07
N PRO A 199 -15.68 -20.67 23.17
CA PRO A 199 -14.80 -21.83 23.28
C PRO A 199 -15.44 -23.21 23.01
N MET A 200 -16.77 -23.29 22.96
CA MET A 200 -17.52 -24.52 22.73
C MET A 200 -18.26 -24.54 21.39
N ASP A 201 -18.29 -23.40 20.70
CA ASP A 201 -19.00 -23.24 19.45
C ASP A 201 -18.04 -23.21 18.26
N LEU A 202 -18.19 -24.20 17.39
CA LEU A 202 -17.44 -24.25 16.14
C LEU A 202 -18.11 -23.41 15.06
N GLU A 203 -19.43 -23.24 15.11
CA GLU A 203 -20.18 -22.56 14.05
C GLU A 203 -19.82 -21.08 13.99
N SER A 204 -19.82 -20.37 15.13
CA SER A 204 -19.33 -18.98 15.20
C SER A 204 -17.90 -18.82 14.70
N LEU A 205 -17.04 -19.82 14.94
CA LEU A 205 -15.65 -19.79 14.46
C LEU A 205 -15.54 -20.02 12.95
N GLU A 206 -16.36 -20.89 12.35
CA GLU A 206 -16.42 -21.05 10.90
C GLU A 206 -16.91 -19.77 10.21
N GLU A 207 -17.92 -19.12 10.78
CA GLU A 207 -18.42 -17.84 10.30
C GLU A 207 -17.32 -16.77 10.37
N TYR A 208 -16.58 -16.72 11.47
CA TYR A 208 -15.42 -15.84 11.60
C TYR A 208 -14.36 -16.11 10.53
N GLN A 209 -13.99 -17.38 10.32
CA GLN A 209 -13.01 -17.76 9.29
C GLN A 209 -13.46 -17.39 7.87
N LYS A 210 -14.77 -17.45 7.57
CA LYS A 210 -15.31 -16.99 6.27
C LYS A 210 -15.06 -15.50 6.06
N LEU A 211 -15.19 -14.68 7.11
CA LEU A 211 -14.91 -13.23 7.03
C LEU A 211 -13.43 -12.92 6.81
N LEU A 212 -12.53 -13.82 7.21
CA LEU A 212 -11.09 -13.64 7.09
C LEU A 212 -10.52 -13.95 5.70
N LYS A 213 -11.33 -14.55 4.81
CA LYS A 213 -10.87 -14.91 3.47
C LYS A 213 -10.50 -13.65 2.67
N PRO A 214 -9.34 -13.66 1.97
CA PRO A 214 -8.96 -12.55 1.13
C PRO A 214 -9.96 -12.38 -0.01
N ASN A 215 -10.15 -11.12 -0.42
CA ASN A 215 -10.93 -10.76 -1.60
C ASN A 215 -9.95 -10.26 -2.67
N GLU A 216 -9.60 -11.13 -3.62
CA GLU A 216 -8.63 -10.84 -4.68
C GLU A 216 -9.12 -9.73 -5.61
N ASP A 217 -10.43 -9.73 -5.95
CA ASP A 217 -11.04 -8.71 -6.80
C ASP A 217 -10.92 -7.30 -6.18
N PHE A 218 -11.07 -7.21 -4.86
CA PHE A 218 -10.92 -5.95 -4.15
C PHE A 218 -9.47 -5.43 -4.17
N GLU A 219 -8.48 -6.33 -4.03
CA GLU A 219 -7.08 -5.93 -4.10
C GLU A 219 -6.75 -5.29 -5.45
N GLU A 220 -7.16 -5.95 -6.53
CA GLU A 220 -6.98 -5.43 -7.87
C GLU A 220 -7.70 -4.07 -7.99
N TYR A 221 -8.99 -4.02 -7.68
CA TYR A 221 -9.78 -2.79 -7.71
C TYR A 221 -9.09 -1.64 -6.96
N PHE A 222 -8.64 -1.88 -5.73
CA PHE A 222 -7.98 -0.89 -4.89
C PHE A 222 -6.66 -0.39 -5.49
N LEU A 223 -5.79 -1.29 -5.96
CA LEU A 223 -4.46 -0.94 -6.44
C LEU A 223 -4.49 -0.15 -7.75
N TYR A 224 -5.47 -0.42 -8.62
CA TYR A 224 -5.64 0.25 -9.90
C TYR A 224 -6.39 1.58 -9.78
N ASN A 225 -7.46 1.64 -8.99
CA ASN A 225 -8.35 2.80 -8.99
C ASN A 225 -7.91 3.95 -8.11
N LEU A 226 -7.20 3.69 -7.01
CA LEU A 226 -6.87 4.74 -6.05
C LEU A 226 -5.86 5.77 -6.57
N SER A 227 -5.19 5.50 -7.69
CA SER A 227 -4.16 6.41 -8.16
C SER A 227 -4.64 7.38 -9.20
N TYR A 228 -4.35 8.64 -8.91
CA TYR A 228 -4.52 9.73 -9.84
C TYR A 228 -3.60 9.59 -11.05
N CYS A 229 -2.28 9.48 -10.82
CA CYS A 229 -1.29 9.36 -11.88
C CYS A 229 -0.17 8.40 -11.47
N GLN A 230 0.17 7.45 -12.35
CA GLN A 230 1.27 6.51 -12.09
C GLN A 230 2.64 7.21 -12.02
N CYS A 231 2.82 8.32 -12.75
CA CYS A 231 4.05 9.12 -12.74
C CYS A 231 4.28 9.84 -11.40
N LEU A 232 3.21 10.07 -10.63
CA LEU A 232 3.27 10.68 -9.30
C LEU A 232 3.48 9.65 -8.19
N ARG A 233 3.56 8.35 -8.53
CA ARG A 233 3.90 7.30 -7.58
C ARG A 233 5.40 7.19 -7.38
N MET A 234 5.77 6.69 -6.20
CA MET A 234 7.11 6.18 -5.99
C MET A 234 7.35 4.98 -6.91
N PRO A 235 8.42 4.98 -7.73
CA PRO A 235 8.72 3.85 -8.60
C PRO A 235 8.97 2.58 -7.76
N PRO A 236 8.67 1.39 -8.33
CA PRO A 236 8.88 0.14 -7.62
C PRO A 236 10.34 0.03 -7.15
N LYS A 237 10.52 -0.43 -5.91
CA LYS A 237 11.86 -0.67 -5.37
C LYS A 237 12.56 -1.66 -6.29
N CYS A 238 13.80 -1.34 -6.68
CA CYS A 238 14.62 -2.29 -7.42
C CYS A 238 14.65 -3.60 -6.63
N PRO A 239 14.47 -4.77 -7.28
CA PRO A 239 14.51 -6.04 -6.58
C PRO A 239 15.79 -6.08 -5.76
N GLU A 240 15.59 -6.23 -4.45
CA GLU A 240 16.68 -6.27 -3.50
C GLU A 240 17.63 -7.34 -4.00
N THR A 241 18.84 -6.93 -4.40
CA THR A 241 19.76 -7.85 -5.08
C THR A 241 20.10 -8.92 -4.06
N ARG A 242 19.43 -10.08 -4.14
CA ARG A 242 19.52 -11.25 -3.22
C ARG A 242 20.95 -11.72 -2.96
N VAL A 243 21.91 -11.21 -3.73
CA VAL A 243 23.34 -11.49 -3.64
C VAL A 243 23.94 -11.08 -2.28
N TYR A 244 23.39 -10.10 -1.55
CA TYR A 244 24.02 -9.58 -0.32
C TYR A 244 23.19 -9.75 0.96
N THR A 245 21.97 -10.26 0.89
CA THR A 245 21.10 -10.46 2.06
C THR A 245 21.50 -11.67 2.89
N ASN A 246 22.17 -12.66 2.29
CA ASN A 246 22.61 -13.89 2.95
C ASN A 246 24.01 -13.78 3.59
N ILE A 247 24.64 -12.60 3.55
CA ILE A 247 25.93 -12.38 4.19
C ILE A 247 25.67 -11.85 5.61
N GLU A 248 25.67 -12.75 6.59
CA GLU A 248 25.44 -12.42 8.01
C GLU A 248 26.51 -11.46 8.58
N ASN A 249 27.74 -11.54 8.07
CA ASN A 249 28.82 -10.68 8.51
C ASN A 249 28.79 -9.31 7.79
N ALA A 250 28.53 -8.25 8.56
CA ALA A 250 28.43 -6.88 8.06
C ALA A 250 29.70 -6.38 7.33
N ALA A 251 30.89 -6.82 7.73
CA ALA A 251 32.15 -6.44 7.08
C ALA A 251 32.28 -7.10 5.71
N MET A 252 31.99 -8.40 5.61
CA MET A 252 31.97 -9.13 4.33
C MET A 252 30.89 -8.59 3.40
N LYS A 253 29.72 -8.21 3.93
CA LYS A 253 28.64 -7.59 3.14
C LYS A 253 29.10 -6.25 2.55
N LYS A 254 29.77 -5.42 3.34
CA LYS A 254 30.33 -4.14 2.90
C LYS A 254 31.41 -4.33 1.82
N GLU A 255 32.31 -5.30 2.02
CA GLU A 255 33.36 -5.62 1.06
C GLU A 255 32.79 -6.14 -0.27
N ALA A 256 31.83 -7.06 -0.22
CA ALA A 256 31.16 -7.59 -1.41
C ALA A 256 30.39 -6.50 -2.19
N MET A 257 29.77 -5.55 -1.48
CA MET A 257 29.16 -4.37 -2.10
C MET A 257 30.21 -3.47 -2.78
N GLU A 258 31.35 -3.22 -2.15
CA GLU A 258 32.44 -2.41 -2.72
C GLU A 258 33.10 -3.08 -3.93
N GLN A 259 33.33 -4.39 -3.88
CA GLN A 259 33.84 -5.16 -5.02
C GLN A 259 32.88 -5.10 -6.21
N ALA A 260 31.57 -5.21 -5.96
CA ALA A 260 30.57 -5.08 -7.03
C ALA A 260 30.46 -3.66 -7.59
N LYS A 261 30.67 -2.62 -6.76
CA LYS A 261 30.78 -1.24 -7.24
C LYS A 261 31.99 -1.08 -8.16
N ARG A 262 33.16 -1.63 -7.80
CA ARG A 262 34.37 -1.61 -8.63
C ARG A 262 34.15 -2.34 -9.96
N ALA A 263 33.65 -3.57 -9.91
CA ALA A 263 33.36 -4.36 -11.12
C ALA A 263 32.40 -3.64 -12.09
N ARG A 264 31.36 -2.97 -11.57
CA ARG A 264 30.47 -2.14 -12.40
C ARG A 264 31.18 -0.93 -13.01
N CYS A 265 32.07 -0.28 -12.25
CA CYS A 265 32.89 0.82 -12.75
C CYS A 265 33.82 0.35 -13.88
N ASP A 266 34.52 -0.76 -13.68
CA ASP A 266 35.45 -1.34 -14.66
C ASP A 266 34.71 -1.75 -15.93
N GLN A 267 33.54 -2.38 -15.80
CA GLN A 267 32.70 -2.74 -16.95
C GLN A 267 32.20 -1.50 -17.71
N ARG A 268 31.95 -0.39 -17.01
CA ARG A 268 31.57 0.88 -17.64
C ARG A 268 32.75 1.50 -18.39
N VAL A 269 33.93 1.55 -17.77
CA VAL A 269 35.16 2.03 -18.41
C VAL A 269 35.43 1.21 -19.66
N ASN A 270 35.39 -0.12 -19.56
CA ASN A 270 35.59 -1.01 -20.71
C ASN A 270 34.58 -0.74 -21.83
N ARG A 271 33.29 -0.53 -21.52
CA ARG A 271 32.28 -0.18 -22.52
C ARG A 271 32.55 1.18 -23.18
N MET A 272 33.00 2.18 -22.42
CA MET A 272 33.34 3.49 -22.98
C MET A 272 34.59 3.42 -23.86
N THR A 273 35.59 2.67 -23.44
CA THR A 273 36.81 2.41 -24.22
C THR A 273 36.49 1.66 -25.51
N LEU A 274 35.63 0.64 -25.46
CA LEU A 274 35.22 -0.13 -26.64
C LEU A 274 34.48 0.74 -27.66
N ARG A 275 33.56 1.60 -27.20
CA ARG A 275 32.86 2.57 -28.06
C ARG A 275 33.82 3.59 -28.67
N ALA A 276 34.79 4.08 -27.90
CA ALA A 276 35.79 5.01 -28.40
C ALA A 276 36.68 4.36 -29.50
N SER A 277 37.02 3.08 -29.37
CA SER A 277 37.75 2.33 -30.40
C SER A 277 36.91 2.09 -31.66
N GLN A 278 35.63 1.70 -31.51
CA GLN A 278 34.71 1.51 -32.64
C GLN A 278 34.46 2.81 -33.42
N MET A 279 34.39 3.96 -32.73
CA MET A 279 34.27 5.26 -33.40
C MET A 279 35.52 5.66 -34.18
N ARG A 280 36.72 5.17 -33.79
CA ARG A 280 37.95 5.39 -34.56
C ARG A 280 38.02 4.49 -35.79
N GLU A 281 37.66 3.22 -35.66
CA GLU A 281 37.60 2.28 -36.80
C GLU A 281 36.56 2.70 -37.85
N SER A 282 35.42 3.24 -37.42
CA SER A 282 34.36 3.74 -38.32
C SER A 282 34.76 5.03 -39.07
N ALA A 283 35.76 5.77 -38.57
CA ALA A 283 36.32 6.93 -39.26
C ALA A 283 37.35 6.54 -40.32
N GLU A 284 37.92 5.33 -40.24
CA GLU A 284 38.90 4.82 -41.21
C GLU A 284 38.27 4.02 -42.35
N ASN A 285 37.02 3.53 -42.21
CA ASN A 285 36.29 2.86 -43.30
C ASN A 285 34.77 3.21 -43.28
N PRO A 286 34.31 4.23 -44.03
CA PRO A 286 32.90 4.55 -44.13
C PRO A 286 32.13 3.53 -45.00
N PRO A 287 30.98 3.01 -44.56
CA PRO A 287 30.13 2.14 -45.37
C PRO A 287 29.42 2.93 -46.49
N SER A 288 29.32 2.31 -47.67
CA SER A 288 28.61 2.82 -48.84
C SER A 288 27.10 2.86 -48.62
N VAL A 289 26.50 4.03 -48.86
CA VAL A 289 25.07 4.33 -48.75
C VAL A 289 24.27 3.68 -49.88
N THR A 290 23.15 3.03 -49.55
CA THR A 290 21.99 2.89 -50.43
C THR A 290 20.74 3.34 -49.67
N GLN A 291 20.01 4.29 -50.26
CA GLN A 291 18.78 4.89 -49.77
C GLN A 291 17.58 3.99 -50.11
N ASP A 292 16.53 3.98 -49.28
CA ASP A 292 15.24 4.60 -49.62
C ASP A 292 14.06 4.16 -48.72
N THR A 293 13.16 5.14 -48.51
CA THR A 293 11.68 5.07 -48.30
C THR A 293 11.07 5.06 -46.88
N GLU A 294 10.73 6.26 -46.41
CA GLU A 294 9.39 6.84 -46.10
C GLU A 294 8.18 6.06 -45.51
N LEU A 295 7.48 6.78 -44.61
CA LEU A 295 6.02 6.92 -44.33
C LEU A 295 5.30 6.13 -43.20
N SER A 296 4.66 6.90 -42.29
CA SER A 296 3.57 6.58 -41.31
C SER A 296 2.17 6.59 -42.00
N PRO A 297 0.98 6.27 -41.39
CA PRO A 297 0.52 6.39 -39.97
C PRO A 297 -0.54 5.37 -39.40
N ASN A 298 -0.94 5.56 -38.11
CA ASN A 298 -2.01 4.94 -37.25
C ASN A 298 -3.48 5.23 -37.74
N PRO A 299 -4.63 4.68 -37.20
CA PRO A 299 -5.02 4.40 -35.77
C PRO A 299 -6.07 3.26 -35.48
N ASP A 300 -6.48 3.02 -34.20
CA ASP A 300 -7.86 2.61 -33.79
C ASP A 300 -8.11 2.56 -32.24
N ALA A 301 -9.38 2.70 -31.83
CA ALA A 301 -9.91 3.10 -30.50
C ALA A 301 -10.61 1.96 -29.65
N PRO A 302 -11.02 2.18 -28.37
CA PRO A 302 -11.62 1.17 -27.45
C PRO A 302 -13.10 1.42 -27.04
N PRO A 303 -13.82 0.47 -26.36
CA PRO A 303 -15.20 0.65 -25.86
C PRO A 303 -15.42 0.63 -24.32
N GLU A 304 -16.70 0.81 -23.94
CA GLU A 304 -17.33 1.50 -22.79
C GLU A 304 -17.69 0.68 -21.51
N SER A 305 -18.22 1.43 -20.51
CA SER A 305 -18.64 1.16 -19.12
C SER A 305 -20.10 0.70 -18.87
N GLY A 306 -20.43 0.23 -17.65
CA GLY A 306 -21.81 0.05 -17.12
C GLY A 306 -21.97 0.33 -15.60
N ASN A 307 -23.13 0.88 -15.21
CA ASN A 307 -23.51 1.44 -13.89
C ASN A 307 -24.32 0.49 -12.96
N ALA A 308 -24.33 0.75 -11.64
CA ALA A 308 -25.38 0.28 -10.70
C ALA A 308 -25.59 1.24 -9.50
N THR A 309 -26.85 1.38 -9.07
CA THR A 309 -27.46 2.33 -8.09
C THR A 309 -27.58 1.75 -6.66
N SER A 310 -27.67 2.61 -5.62
CA SER A 310 -27.95 2.19 -4.22
C SER A 310 -28.83 3.18 -3.41
N ASP A 311 -29.64 2.64 -2.49
CA ASP A 311 -30.60 3.32 -1.58
C ASP A 311 -30.09 3.37 -0.10
N PRO A 312 -30.59 4.29 0.78
CA PRO A 312 -29.86 4.72 1.99
C PRO A 312 -30.24 4.07 3.35
N LEU A 313 -29.21 3.87 4.20
CA LEU A 313 -29.15 3.12 5.48
C LEU A 313 -29.42 3.93 6.78
N SER A 314 -30.06 5.10 6.73
CA SER A 314 -30.00 6.10 7.80
C SER A 314 -30.59 5.70 9.18
N ALA A 315 -31.65 4.89 9.24
CA ALA A 315 -32.37 4.62 10.50
C ALA A 315 -31.71 3.58 11.44
N LYS A 316 -30.78 2.75 10.95
CA LYS A 316 -30.06 1.77 11.79
C LYS A 316 -28.93 2.42 12.61
N PHE A 317 -28.42 3.55 12.14
CA PHE A 317 -27.25 4.23 12.70
C PHE A 317 -27.51 4.87 14.07
N GLU A 318 -28.71 5.40 14.31
CA GLU A 318 -29.02 6.07 15.59
C GLU A 318 -29.14 5.09 16.77
N ARG A 319 -29.59 3.85 16.53
CA ARG A 319 -29.73 2.85 17.61
C ARG A 319 -28.37 2.31 18.08
N GLN A 320 -27.37 2.29 17.20
CA GLN A 320 -26.04 1.74 17.51
C GLN A 320 -25.21 2.73 18.35
N LEU A 321 -25.36 4.04 18.11
CA LEU A 321 -24.72 5.11 18.88
C LEU A 321 -25.18 5.18 20.35
N ILE A 322 -26.44 4.83 20.64
CA ILE A 322 -26.98 4.81 22.00
C ILE A 322 -26.42 3.64 22.81
N SER A 323 -26.20 2.49 22.16
CA SER A 323 -25.62 1.30 22.78
C SER A 323 -24.16 1.50 23.20
N GLU A 324 -23.34 2.16 22.38
CA GLU A 324 -21.93 2.43 22.70
C GLU A 324 -21.73 3.37 23.89
N ARG A 325 -22.62 4.36 24.07
CA ARG A 325 -22.57 5.24 25.24
C ARG A 325 -22.85 4.49 26.54
N HIS A 326 -23.79 3.56 26.50
CA HIS A 326 -24.14 2.73 27.65
C HIS A 326 -22.98 1.79 28.05
N THR A 327 -22.33 1.17 27.07
CA THR A 327 -21.16 0.30 27.31
C THR A 327 -19.97 1.07 27.89
N ARG A 328 -19.69 2.29 27.39
CA ARG A 328 -18.62 3.14 27.96
C ARG A 328 -18.93 3.56 29.40
N GLN A 329 -20.19 3.81 29.72
CA GLN A 329 -20.62 4.19 31.06
C GLN A 329 -20.46 3.02 32.05
N LEU A 330 -20.78 1.79 31.63
CA LEU A 330 -20.58 0.58 32.44
C LEU A 330 -19.09 0.29 32.68
N VAL A 331 -18.24 0.42 31.67
CA VAL A 331 -16.79 0.21 31.81
C VAL A 331 -16.18 1.22 32.79
N ASN A 332 -16.60 2.49 32.74
CA ASN A 332 -16.13 3.51 33.68
C ASN A 332 -16.63 3.24 35.11
N GLN A 333 -17.85 2.74 35.29
CA GLN A 333 -18.37 2.37 36.61
C GLN A 333 -17.59 1.21 37.23
N VAL A 334 -17.25 0.18 36.44
CA VAL A 334 -16.44 -0.96 36.89
C VAL A 334 -15.02 -0.51 37.22
N HIS A 335 -14.41 0.34 36.39
CA HIS A 335 -13.07 0.85 36.64
C HIS A 335 -13.00 1.70 37.93
N ASN A 336 -14.01 2.52 38.19
CA ASN A 336 -14.10 3.31 39.42
C ASN A 336 -14.34 2.44 40.66
N ALA A 337 -15.14 1.37 40.54
CA ALA A 337 -15.36 0.43 41.64
C ALA A 337 -14.08 -0.33 42.02
N LEU A 338 -13.27 -0.72 41.03
CA LEU A 338 -11.99 -1.40 41.24
C LEU A 338 -10.88 -0.47 41.75
N SER A 339 -11.03 0.84 41.59
CA SER A 339 -10.06 1.84 42.06
C SER A 339 -10.33 2.32 43.50
N GLN A 340 -11.43 1.87 44.10
CA GLN A 340 -11.84 2.21 45.47
C GLN A 340 -11.76 1.02 46.45
N SER A 341 -11.35 -0.17 45.96
CA SER A 341 -10.95 -1.34 46.76
C SER A 341 -9.44 -1.42 46.85
#